data_AF-A0A9D2TTJ7-F1
#
_entry.id   AF-A0A9D2TTJ7-F1
#
_cell.length_a   1.000
_cell.length_b   1.000
_cell.length_c   1.000
_cell.angle_alpha   90.00
_cell.angle_beta   90.00
_cell.angle_gamma   90.00
#
_symmetry.space_group_name_H-M   'P 1'
#
loop_
_entity.id
_entity.type
_entity.pdbx_description
1 polymer ?
#
loop_
_entity_poly.entity_id
_entity_poly.type
_entity_poly.pdbx_seq_one_letter_code
_entity_poly.pdbx_strand_id
1 'polypeptide(L)'
;EEEAFQQAKTQQPEMRQPEQPRLQTKLCPQWGDQVFGEIKDHSREDTEAVIHHILDCVENVSRFKFFGITVTLDILKGEDTPKIRKYQLSQIPQFGALKDMDRKKLWIFIDWMIENEYLLQTKGQYPVLHPTYNGRHFSEMVTEKQMEELRKKIKV
;
A
#
# COMPACT_ATOMS: atom_id res chain seq x y z
N GLU A 1 12.29 -59.12 27.17
CA GLU A 1 12.60 -57.71 26.84
C GLU A 1 12.80 -57.64 25.35
N GLU A 2 12.13 -56.81 24.57
CA GLU A 2 11.22 -55.71 24.86
C GLU A 2 10.58 -55.40 23.49
N GLU A 3 9.25 -55.31 23.47
CA GLU A 3 8.44 -54.27 22.81
C GLU A 3 9.02 -53.56 21.56
N ALA A 4 8.28 -53.23 20.51
CA ALA A 4 6.88 -53.36 20.19
C ALA A 4 6.72 -53.03 18.70
N PHE A 5 5.75 -53.70 18.11
CA PHE A 5 5.10 -53.36 16.85
C PHE A 5 4.30 -52.05 17.02
N GLN A 6 3.98 -51.36 15.91
CA GLN A 6 2.98 -50.28 15.74
C GLN A 6 3.51 -48.85 15.95
N GLN A 7 3.73 -48.10 14.86
CA GLN A 7 2.74 -47.33 14.06
C GLN A 7 2.56 -45.88 14.53
N ALA A 8 2.66 -45.00 13.52
CA ALA A 8 1.89 -43.77 13.35
C ALA A 8 2.17 -42.57 14.28
N LYS A 9 2.81 -41.56 13.69
CA LYS A 9 2.25 -40.20 13.41
C LYS A 9 3.43 -39.26 13.17
N THR A 10 3.57 -38.74 11.95
CA THR A 10 3.15 -37.37 11.64
C THR A 10 3.74 -36.35 12.61
N GLN A 11 4.85 -35.73 12.23
CA GLN A 11 5.03 -34.30 12.44
C GLN A 11 6.13 -33.80 11.50
N GLN A 12 5.66 -33.19 10.42
CA GLN A 12 6.42 -32.20 9.67
C GLN A 12 6.96 -31.16 10.67
N PRO A 13 8.20 -30.65 10.55
CA PRO A 13 8.58 -29.49 11.32
C PRO A 13 7.68 -28.33 10.91
N GLU A 14 6.78 -28.00 11.83
CA GLU A 14 5.82 -26.90 11.75
C GLU A 14 6.56 -25.62 11.34
N MET A 15 5.99 -24.94 10.35
CA MET A 15 6.40 -23.61 9.92
C MET A 15 6.44 -22.69 11.15
N ARG A 16 7.63 -22.37 11.64
CA ARG A 16 7.82 -21.20 12.51
C ARG A 16 7.56 -19.97 11.66
N GLN A 17 6.31 -19.54 11.64
CA GLN A 17 6.00 -18.13 11.44
C GLN A 17 6.76 -17.38 12.54
N PRO A 18 7.62 -16.40 12.21
CA PRO A 18 8.17 -15.57 13.26
C PRO A 18 7.00 -14.86 13.94
N GLU A 19 6.87 -15.16 15.23
CA GLU A 19 6.01 -14.47 16.17
C GLU A 19 6.13 -12.96 15.93
N GLN A 20 4.99 -12.29 15.76
CA GLN A 20 4.95 -10.84 15.83
C GLN A 20 4.97 -10.45 17.31
N PRO A 21 6.00 -9.73 17.79
CA PRO A 21 5.78 -8.90 18.95
C PRO A 21 5.96 -7.42 18.62
N ARG A 22 4.97 -6.68 19.11
CA ARG A 22 5.01 -5.29 19.57
C ARG A 22 4.79 -4.21 18.51
N LEU A 23 3.49 -3.93 18.35
CA LEU A 23 2.96 -2.57 18.39
C LEU A 23 3.77 -1.70 19.37
N GLN A 24 4.66 -0.85 18.84
CA GLN A 24 4.98 0.51 19.28
C GLN A 24 6.29 0.97 18.63
N THR A 25 6.29 1.03 17.29
CA THR A 25 7.06 2.09 16.63
C THR A 25 6.05 3.14 16.24
N LYS A 26 6.13 4.26 16.96
CA LYS A 26 5.46 5.52 16.69
C LYS A 26 5.47 5.76 15.18
N LEU A 27 4.38 5.46 14.49
CA LEU A 27 4.14 6.10 13.21
C LEU A 27 3.27 7.29 13.45
N CYS A 28 3.93 8.32 13.93
CA CYS A 28 3.64 9.65 13.46
C CYS A 28 4.16 9.66 12.01
N PRO A 29 3.30 9.62 10.97
CA PRO A 29 3.74 10.09 9.67
C PRO A 29 4.24 11.52 9.87
N GLN A 30 5.41 11.80 9.28
CA GLN A 30 6.16 13.05 9.39
C GLN A 30 5.46 14.25 8.72
N TRP A 31 4.19 14.09 8.34
CA TRP A 31 3.33 15.08 7.72
C TRP A 31 2.08 15.20 8.62
N GLY A 32 2.17 16.10 9.59
CA GLY A 32 1.27 16.18 10.75
C GLY A 32 -0.20 16.38 10.39
N ASP A 33 -1.07 15.86 11.26
CA ASP A 33 -2.45 16.29 11.59
C ASP A 33 -3.43 16.72 10.48
N GLN A 34 -3.11 16.50 9.21
CA GLN A 34 -3.96 16.96 8.12
C GLN A 34 -5.13 16.00 7.96
N VAL A 35 -6.21 16.33 8.65
CA VAL A 35 -7.56 15.94 8.29
C VAL A 35 -7.82 16.41 6.86
N PHE A 36 -7.59 15.53 5.89
CA PHE A 36 -7.74 15.87 4.48
C PHE A 36 -9.22 16.02 4.12
N GLY A 37 -9.59 17.28 3.85
CA GLY A 37 -10.86 17.63 3.24
C GLY A 37 -10.95 17.12 1.80
N GLU A 38 -12.17 17.20 1.26
CA GLU A 38 -12.50 16.80 -0.11
C GLU A 38 -11.50 17.39 -1.12
N ILE A 39 -10.76 16.52 -1.82
CA ILE A 39 -9.83 16.91 -2.91
C ILE A 39 -10.69 17.36 -4.09
N LYS A 40 -11.09 18.62 -4.09
CA LYS A 40 -11.85 19.28 -5.14
C LYS A 40 -10.90 20.26 -5.83
N ASP A 41 -10.65 20.00 -7.11
CA ASP A 41 -9.81 20.74 -8.05
C ASP A 41 -8.38 20.20 -8.27
N HIS A 42 -7.83 20.39 -9.47
CA HIS A 42 -6.59 19.75 -9.92
C HIS A 42 -5.41 20.73 -9.75
N SER A 43 -5.12 21.18 -8.52
CA SER A 43 -3.89 21.94 -8.22
C SER A 43 -2.70 20.99 -8.04
N ARG A 44 -1.48 21.55 -8.05
CA ARG A 44 -0.24 20.77 -7.96
C ARG A 44 -0.21 20.07 -6.61
N GLU A 45 -0.57 20.83 -5.59
CA GLU A 45 -0.69 20.38 -4.21
C GLU A 45 -1.67 19.21 -4.08
N ASP A 46 -2.79 19.22 -4.79
CA ASP A 46 -3.76 18.09 -4.76
C ASP A 46 -3.16 16.81 -5.35
N THR A 47 -2.38 16.94 -6.43
CA THR A 47 -1.73 15.79 -7.08
C THR A 47 -0.69 15.18 -6.17
N GLU A 48 0.14 16.03 -5.55
CA GLU A 48 1.14 15.63 -4.56
C GLU A 48 0.47 15.00 -3.32
N ALA A 49 -0.62 15.59 -2.82
CA ALA A 49 -1.39 15.04 -1.70
C ALA A 49 -1.93 13.63 -2.00
N VAL A 50 -2.46 13.40 -3.21
CA VAL A 50 -2.92 12.07 -3.64
C VAL A 50 -1.76 11.07 -3.63
N ILE A 51 -0.58 11.44 -4.14
CA ILE A 51 0.59 10.57 -4.15
C ILE A 51 1.03 10.23 -2.73
N HIS A 52 1.13 11.23 -1.85
CA HIS A 52 1.44 11.03 -0.44
C HIS A 52 0.47 10.06 0.23
N HIS A 53 -0.83 10.18 -0.04
CA HIS A 53 -1.83 9.23 0.48
C HIS A 53 -1.62 7.80 -0.01
N ILE A 54 -1.25 7.62 -1.28
CA ILE A 54 -0.99 6.28 -1.81
C ILE A 54 0.27 5.70 -1.17
N LEU A 55 1.32 6.50 -1.01
CA LEU A 55 2.57 6.10 -0.37
C LEU A 55 2.35 5.70 1.09
N ASP A 56 1.65 6.53 1.86
CA ASP A 56 1.28 6.24 3.25
C ASP A 56 0.42 4.99 3.36
N CYS A 57 -0.54 4.82 2.43
CA CYS A 57 -1.36 3.61 2.36
C CYS A 57 -0.48 2.38 2.15
N VAL A 58 0.41 2.39 1.16
CA VAL A 58 1.31 1.26 0.88
C VAL A 58 2.23 1.00 2.06
N GLU A 59 2.77 2.03 2.70
CA GLU A 59 3.63 1.88 3.88
C GLU A 59 2.88 1.27 5.07
N ASN A 60 1.70 1.78 5.41
CA ASN A 60 0.89 1.25 6.51
C ASN A 60 0.44 -0.18 6.28
N VAL A 61 0.05 -0.49 5.05
CA VAL A 61 -0.35 -1.83 4.65
C VAL A 61 0.86 -2.79 4.67
N SER A 62 2.03 -2.34 4.23
CA SER A 62 3.26 -3.15 4.17
C SER A 62 3.73 -3.68 5.53
N ARG A 63 3.36 -3.02 6.63
CA ARG A 63 3.63 -3.47 8.01
C ARG A 63 2.99 -4.80 8.33
N PHE A 64 1.83 -5.05 7.74
CA PHE A 64 1.06 -6.27 7.94
C PHE A 64 1.35 -7.25 6.81
N LYS A 65 1.18 -6.80 5.56
CA LYS A 65 1.32 -7.63 4.36
C LYS A 65 1.46 -6.79 3.11
N PHE A 66 2.25 -7.26 2.15
CA PHE A 66 2.33 -6.65 0.82
C PHE A 66 1.14 -7.07 -0.04
N PHE A 67 0.56 -6.11 -0.74
CA PHE A 67 -0.54 -6.35 -1.68
C PHE A 67 -0.24 -5.75 -3.05
N GLY A 68 -0.95 -6.22 -4.07
CA GLY A 68 -0.89 -5.66 -5.41
C GLY A 68 -1.80 -4.44 -5.58
N ILE A 69 -1.71 -3.85 -6.78
CA ILE A 69 -2.43 -2.63 -7.18
C ILE A 69 -3.92 -2.70 -6.85
N THR A 70 -4.59 -3.81 -7.17
CA THR A 70 -6.05 -3.94 -7.00
C THR A 70 -6.49 -3.72 -5.56
N VAL A 71 -5.78 -4.31 -4.58
CA VAL A 71 -6.17 -4.18 -3.17
C VAL A 71 -5.86 -2.77 -2.67
N THR A 72 -4.74 -2.18 -3.08
CA THR A 72 -4.42 -0.79 -2.76
C THR A 72 -5.51 0.16 -3.29
N LEU A 73 -6.00 -0.05 -4.51
CA LEU A 73 -7.12 0.70 -5.07
C LEU A 73 -8.40 0.53 -4.24
N ASP A 74 -8.73 -0.71 -3.86
CA ASP A 74 -9.91 -0.99 -3.04
C ASP A 74 -9.83 -0.28 -1.69
N ILE A 75 -8.65 -0.25 -1.04
CA ILE A 75 -8.43 0.48 0.22
C ILE A 75 -8.67 1.98 0.03
N LEU A 76 -8.05 2.58 -0.99
CA LEU A 76 -8.14 4.03 -1.24
C LEU A 76 -9.56 4.47 -1.59
N LYS A 77 -10.29 3.65 -2.35
CA LYS A 77 -11.71 3.83 -2.66
C LYS A 77 -12.61 3.65 -1.43
N GLY A 78 -12.16 2.89 -0.44
CA GLY A 78 -13.00 2.44 0.67
C GLY A 78 -13.94 1.31 0.27
N GLU A 79 -13.58 0.53 -0.75
CA GLU A 79 -14.32 -0.66 -1.17
C GLU A 79 -14.16 -1.77 -0.13
N ASP A 80 -15.27 -2.38 0.24
CA ASP A 80 -15.32 -3.42 1.25
C ASP A 80 -15.24 -4.81 0.61
N THR A 81 -14.05 -5.15 0.11
CA THR A 81 -13.75 -6.45 -0.49
C THR A 81 -13.53 -7.52 0.59
N PRO A 82 -13.83 -8.81 0.37
CA PRO A 82 -13.52 -9.89 1.33
C PRO A 82 -12.06 -9.92 1.80
N LYS A 83 -11.11 -9.44 0.97
CA LYS A 83 -9.71 -9.26 1.35
C LYS A 83 -9.55 -8.17 2.43
N ILE A 84 -10.22 -7.03 2.27
CA ILE A 84 -10.20 -5.92 3.25
C ILE A 84 -10.74 -6.39 4.60
N ARG A 85 -11.89 -7.07 4.61
CA ARG A 85 -12.48 -7.66 5.82
C ARG A 85 -11.55 -8.69 6.48
N LYS A 86 -10.97 -9.59 5.69
CA LYS A 86 -10.07 -10.64 6.18
C LYS A 86 -8.84 -10.08 6.88
N TYR A 87 -8.28 -8.98 6.37
CA TYR A 87 -7.07 -8.35 6.91
C TYR A 87 -7.37 -7.12 7.77
N GLN A 88 -8.65 -6.83 8.08
CA GLN A 88 -9.10 -5.67 8.85
C GLN A 88 -8.51 -4.33 8.37
N LEU A 89 -8.32 -4.20 7.05
CA LEU A 89 -7.70 -3.03 6.42
C LEU A 89 -8.61 -1.78 6.52
N SER A 90 -9.86 -1.94 6.95
CA SER A 90 -10.79 -0.86 7.27
C SER A 90 -10.36 -0.02 8.48
N GLN A 91 -9.41 -0.48 9.30
CA GLN A 91 -8.89 0.27 10.45
C GLN A 91 -7.80 1.29 10.06
N ILE A 92 -7.35 1.28 8.81
CA ILE A 92 -6.27 2.15 8.32
C ILE A 92 -6.84 3.56 8.07
N PRO A 93 -6.16 4.64 8.49
CA PRO A 93 -6.68 6.00 8.32
C PRO A 93 -6.79 6.43 6.85
N GLN A 94 -6.01 5.82 5.95
CA GLN A 94 -6.08 6.05 4.50
C GLN A 94 -7.25 5.30 3.81
N PHE A 95 -8.00 4.47 4.54
CA PHE A 95 -9.14 3.74 3.98
C PHE A 95 -10.26 4.70 3.58
N GLY A 96 -10.63 4.71 2.29
CA GLY A 96 -11.67 5.59 1.76
C GLY A 96 -11.26 7.06 1.57
N ALA A 97 -9.98 7.39 1.72
CA ALA A 97 -9.47 8.75 1.55
C ALA A 97 -9.73 9.32 0.14
N LEU A 98 -9.73 8.46 -0.89
CA LEU A 98 -9.85 8.86 -2.30
C LEU A 98 -11.14 8.31 -2.95
N LYS A 99 -12.22 8.16 -2.17
CA LYS A 99 -13.51 7.60 -2.63
C LYS A 99 -14.09 8.32 -3.87
N ASP A 100 -13.92 9.64 -3.91
CA ASP A 100 -14.47 10.52 -4.95
C ASP A 100 -13.72 10.39 -6.29
N MET A 101 -12.45 9.96 -6.23
CA MET A 101 -11.62 9.81 -7.42
C MET A 101 -12.00 8.58 -8.25
N ASP A 102 -11.90 8.69 -9.57
CA ASP A 102 -12.13 7.55 -10.47
C ASP A 102 -11.06 6.46 -10.30
N ARG A 103 -11.46 5.19 -10.41
CA ARG A 103 -10.56 4.03 -10.27
C ARG A 103 -9.44 4.06 -11.33
N LYS A 104 -9.73 4.54 -12.54
CA LYS A 104 -8.73 4.68 -13.61
C LYS A 104 -7.69 5.73 -13.26
N LYS A 105 -8.10 6.87 -12.69
CA LYS A 105 -7.15 7.92 -12.26
C LYS A 105 -6.20 7.38 -11.21
N LEU A 106 -6.71 6.71 -10.18
CA LEU A 106 -5.88 6.06 -9.16
C LEU A 106 -4.92 5.02 -9.74
N TRP A 107 -5.37 4.25 -10.74
CA TRP A 107 -4.49 3.31 -11.44
C TRP A 107 -3.35 4.04 -12.16
N ILE A 108 -3.62 5.15 -12.85
CA ILE A 108 -2.60 5.99 -13.50
C ILE A 108 -1.57 6.51 -12.49
N PHE A 109 -2.02 6.94 -11.31
CA PHE A 109 -1.10 7.37 -10.24
C PHE A 109 -0.15 6.24 -9.82
N ILE A 110 -0.70 5.05 -9.54
CA ILE A 110 0.10 3.89 -9.11
C ILE A 110 1.06 3.45 -10.21
N ASP A 111 0.59 3.38 -11.45
CA ASP A 111 1.41 3.02 -12.62
C ASP A 111 2.57 3.99 -12.80
N TRP A 112 2.28 5.30 -12.75
CA TRP A 112 3.31 6.35 -12.81
C TRP A 112 4.32 6.26 -11.67
N MET A 113 3.89 5.93 -10.45
CA MET A 113 4.79 5.73 -9.33
C MET A 113 5.72 4.52 -9.51
N ILE A 114 5.25 3.48 -10.20
CA ILE A 114 6.08 2.31 -10.53
C ILE A 114 7.11 2.68 -11.61
N GLU A 115 6.69 3.43 -12.64
CA GLU A 115 7.58 3.91 -13.70
C GLU A 115 8.70 4.83 -13.18
N ASN A 116 8.40 5.65 -12.17
CA ASN A 116 9.35 6.59 -11.55
C ASN A 116 10.08 6.00 -10.33
N GLU A 117 9.99 4.68 -10.12
CA GLU A 117 10.69 3.96 -9.04
C GLU A 117 10.33 4.40 -7.61
N TYR A 118 9.19 5.07 -7.41
CA TYR A 118 8.64 5.38 -6.08
C TYR A 118 8.00 4.14 -5.44
N LEU A 119 7.43 3.27 -6.27
CA LEU A 119 6.91 1.96 -5.88
C LEU A 119 7.62 0.88 -6.68
N LEU A 120 7.99 -0.21 -6.03
CA LEU A 120 8.53 -1.39 -6.70
C LEU A 120 7.42 -2.43 -6.81
N GLN A 121 7.11 -2.82 -8.03
CA GLN A 121 6.25 -3.97 -8.27
C GLN A 121 7.12 -5.22 -8.49
N THR A 122 6.81 -6.29 -7.76
CA THR A 122 7.47 -7.57 -7.97
C THR A 122 6.98 -8.24 -9.25
N LYS A 123 7.91 -8.91 -9.95
CA LYS A 123 7.59 -9.71 -11.14
C LYS A 123 7.21 -11.13 -10.70
N GLY A 124 6.00 -11.57 -10.99
CA GLY A 124 5.53 -12.92 -10.65
C GLY A 124 4.05 -13.13 -10.90
N GLN A 125 3.54 -14.32 -10.55
CA GLN A 125 2.11 -14.67 -10.70
C GLN A 125 1.19 -13.81 -9.81
N TYR A 126 1.73 -13.23 -8.73
CA TYR A 126 1.03 -12.34 -7.83
C TYR A 126 1.88 -11.09 -7.56
N PRO A 127 1.82 -10.08 -8.44
CA PRO A 127 2.61 -8.86 -8.27
C PRO A 127 2.19 -8.15 -6.99
N VAL A 128 3.18 -7.81 -6.16
CA VAL A 128 3.00 -7.05 -4.92
C VAL A 128 3.75 -5.73 -5.01
N LEU A 129 3.21 -4.70 -4.36
CA LEU A 129 3.79 -3.38 -4.28
C LEU A 129 4.64 -3.25 -3.02
N HIS A 130 5.85 -2.72 -3.19
CA HIS A 130 6.77 -2.38 -2.13
C HIS A 130 7.09 -0.88 -2.17
N PRO A 131 7.08 -0.18 -1.03
CA PRO A 131 7.57 1.19 -0.98
C PRO A 131 9.10 1.19 -1.15
N THR A 132 9.62 2.09 -2.00
CA THR A 132 11.07 2.24 -2.21
C THR A 132 11.66 3.33 -1.31
N TYR A 133 12.97 3.56 -1.40
CA TYR A 133 13.60 4.72 -0.76
C TYR A 133 13.05 6.04 -1.34
N ASN A 134 12.92 6.10 -2.67
CA ASN A 134 12.43 7.28 -3.39
C ASN A 134 10.99 7.60 -2.97
N GLY A 135 10.13 6.59 -2.80
CA GLY A 135 8.77 6.79 -2.32
C GLY A 135 8.73 7.41 -0.92
N ARG A 136 9.61 7.00 -0.01
CA ARG A 136 9.68 7.57 1.35
C ARG A 136 10.23 9.00 1.39
N HIS A 137 11.11 9.35 0.46
CA HIS A 137 11.69 10.69 0.32
C HIS A 137 11.10 11.43 -0.88
N PHE A 138 9.80 11.20 -1.16
CA PHE A 138 9.14 11.75 -2.34
C PHE A 138 9.27 13.27 -2.44
N SER A 139 9.11 13.99 -1.32
CA SER A 139 9.23 15.45 -1.27
C SER A 139 10.60 15.98 -1.70
N GLU A 140 11.66 15.19 -1.54
CA GLU A 140 13.03 15.57 -1.92
C GLU A 140 13.39 15.11 -3.33
N MET A 141 12.78 14.01 -3.79
CA MET A 141 13.08 13.37 -5.07
C MET A 141 12.16 13.84 -6.21
N VAL A 142 11.05 14.48 -5.89
CA VAL A 142 10.08 14.95 -6.88
C VAL A 142 10.64 16.11 -7.70
N THR A 143 10.62 15.97 -9.02
CA THR A 143 11.00 17.04 -9.96
C THR A 143 9.76 17.69 -10.56
N GLU A 144 9.82 18.98 -10.92
CA GLU A 144 8.71 19.68 -11.58
C GLU A 144 8.29 19.02 -12.90
N LYS A 145 9.26 18.49 -13.65
CA LYS A 145 9.02 17.74 -14.89
C LYS A 145 8.15 16.50 -14.65
N GLN A 146 8.42 15.76 -13.58
CA GLN A 146 7.68 14.57 -13.20
C GLN A 146 6.21 14.90 -12.89
N MET A 147 5.97 16.00 -12.18
CA MET A 147 4.61 16.50 -11.91
C MET A 147 3.87 16.92 -13.17
N GLU A 148 4.56 17.57 -14.11
CA GLU A 148 3.97 17.94 -15.40
C GLU A 148 3.59 16.71 -16.23
N GLU A 149 4.44 15.69 -16.28
CA GLU A 149 4.17 14.44 -16.98
C GLU A 149 2.96 13.70 -16.42
N LEU A 150 2.86 13.60 -15.09
CA LEU A 150 1.71 12.99 -14.43
C LEU A 150 0.41 13.75 -14.73
N ARG A 151 0.44 15.09 -14.68
CA ARG A 151 -0.71 15.93 -15.04
C ARG A 151 -1.17 15.72 -16.47
N LYS A 152 -0.24 15.52 -17.40
CA LYS A 152 -0.58 15.18 -18.80
C LYS A 152 -1.26 13.81 -18.86
N LYS A 153 -0.73 12.79 -18.16
CA LYS A 153 -1.35 11.44 -18.13
C LYS A 153 -2.76 11.42 -17.54
N ILE A 154 -3.07 12.25 -16.55
CA ILE A 154 -4.41 12.29 -15.91
C ILE A 154 -5.45 13.02 -16.77
N LYS A 155 -5.03 13.94 -17.64
CA LYS A 155 -5.90 14.71 -18.54
C LYS A 155 -6.30 13.95 -19.81
N VAL A 156 -5.58 12.86 -20.12
CA VAL A 156 -5.85 11.95 -21.25
C VAL A 156 -7.04 11.05 -20.93
#